data_AF-A0AAN7R805-F1
#
_entry.id   AF-A0AAN7R805-F1
#
_cell.length_a   1.000
_cell.length_b   1.000
_cell.length_c   1.000
_cell.angle_alpha   90.00
_cell.angle_beta   90.00
_cell.angle_gamma   90.00
#
_symmetry.space_group_name_H-M   'P 1'
#
loop_
_entity.id
_entity.type
_entity.pdbx_description
1 polymer ?
#
loop_
_entity_poly.entity_id
_entity_poly.type
_entity_poly.pdbx_seq_one_letter_code
_entity_poly.pdbx_strand_id
1 'polypeptide(L)'
;MELVKSVVYETLRLNPPVPLQYARARKDFQLKSHDAIFNIKQGELLCGYQKLVMRDPKVFDEPEKFDPDRFMKRPELLNYLYWSNGPQTGSPSESNKQCAAKDYVALTACLFVAHMFRR
;
A
#
# COMPACT_ATOMS: atom_id res chain seq x y z
N MET A 1 18.60 1.09 -9.91
CA MET A 1 18.43 -0.26 -9.31
C MET A 1 16.95 -0.62 -9.31
N GLU A 2 16.37 -0.81 -10.49
CA GLU A 2 14.91 -0.96 -10.66
C GLU A 2 14.39 -2.22 -9.96
N LEU A 3 15.08 -3.36 -10.14
CA LEU A 3 14.74 -4.63 -9.49
C LEU A 3 14.76 -4.51 -7.97
N VAL A 4 15.77 -3.85 -7.39
CA VAL A 4 15.85 -3.64 -5.93
C VAL A 4 14.66 -2.82 -5.41
N LYS A 5 14.26 -1.78 -6.14
CA LYS A 5 13.09 -0.98 -5.77
C LYS A 5 11.79 -1.79 -5.86
N SER A 6 11.65 -2.61 -6.91
CA SER A 6 10.50 -3.51 -7.08
C SER A 6 10.44 -4.57 -5.97
N VAL A 7 11.57 -5.17 -5.58
CA VAL A 7 11.68 -6.10 -4.44
C VAL A 7 11.24 -5.44 -3.14
N VAL A 8 11.66 -4.20 -2.87
CA VAL A 8 11.22 -3.45 -1.68
C VAL A 8 9.71 -3.21 -1.70
N TYR A 9 9.16 -2.81 -2.84
CA TYR A 9 7.72 -2.59 -2.98
C TYR A 9 6.91 -3.89 -2.85
N GLU A 10 7.38 -5.01 -3.40
CA GLU A 10 6.71 -6.30 -3.24
C GLU A 10 6.76 -6.80 -1.79
N THR A 11 7.86 -6.53 -1.09
CA THR A 11 7.97 -6.79 0.35
C THR A 11 6.94 -6.00 1.14
N LEU A 12 6.79 -4.71 0.85
CA LEU A 12 5.81 -3.83 1.50
C LEU A 12 4.35 -4.18 1.15
N ARG A 13 4.10 -4.66 -0.08
CA ARG A 13 2.78 -5.13 -0.53
C ARG A 13 2.35 -6.37 0.26
N LEU A 14 3.22 -7.38 0.31
CA LEU A 14 2.90 -8.64 0.98
C LEU A 14 2.89 -8.48 2.50
N ASN A 15 3.81 -7.71 3.08
CA ASN A 15 3.94 -7.56 4.52
C ASN A 15 4.00 -6.06 4.92
N PRO A 16 2.86 -5.33 4.84
CA PRO A 16 2.77 -3.97 5.37
C PRO A 16 3.20 -3.95 6.84
N PRO A 17 4.20 -3.11 7.21
CA PRO A 17 4.68 -3.03 8.59
C PRO A 17 3.60 -2.56 9.58
N VAL A 18 2.66 -1.72 9.12
CA VAL A 18 1.51 -1.24 9.88
C VAL A 18 0.23 -1.73 9.18
N PRO A 19 -0.35 -2.86 9.61
CA PRO A 19 -1.39 -3.53 8.82
C PRO A 19 -2.81 -2.99 9.01
N LEU A 20 -3.06 -2.14 10.02
CA LEU A 20 -4.39 -1.62 10.34
C LEU A 20 -4.43 -0.10 10.19
N GLN A 21 -5.44 0.40 9.49
CA GLN A 21 -5.73 1.82 9.33
C GLN A 21 -7.16 2.10 9.79
N TYR A 22 -7.35 3.23 10.45
CA TYR A 22 -8.63 3.62 11.03
C TYR A 22 -9.04 5.00 10.58
N ALA A 23 -10.34 5.19 10.41
CA ALA A 23 -10.93 6.50 10.18
C ALA A 23 -12.34 6.54 10.79
N ARG A 24 -12.75 7.70 11.29
CA ARG A 24 -14.13 7.91 11.73
C ARG A 24 -14.89 8.66 10.64
N ALA A 25 -16.06 8.16 10.27
CA ALA A 25 -16.92 8.80 9.26
C ALA A 25 -17.33 10.21 9.71
N ARG A 26 -17.05 11.22 8.88
CA ARG A 26 -17.38 12.62 9.18
C ARG A 26 -18.80 13.02 8.74
N LYS A 27 -19.43 12.21 7.92
CA LYS A 27 -20.80 12.36 7.40
C LYS A 27 -21.32 11.00 6.95
N ASP A 28 -22.62 10.89 6.72
CA ASP A 28 -23.21 9.73 6.05
C ASP A 28 -22.68 9.61 4.62
N PHE A 29 -22.32 8.40 4.19
CA PHE A 29 -21.90 8.14 2.81
C PHE A 29 -22.09 6.66 2.43
N GLN A 30 -21.95 6.37 1.13
CA GLN A 30 -21.96 5.00 0.60
C GLN A 30 -20.54 4.52 0.33
N LEU A 31 -20.14 3.42 0.98
CA LEU A 31 -18.90 2.71 0.73
C LEU A 31 -19.16 1.58 -0.27
N LYS A 32 -18.42 1.56 -1.38
CA LYS A 32 -18.55 0.52 -2.41
C LYS A 32 -17.42 -0.48 -2.28
N SER A 33 -17.78 -1.76 -2.27
CA SER A 33 -16.87 -2.88 -2.55
C SER A 33 -16.97 -3.27 -4.03
N HIS A 34 -16.33 -4.36 -4.43
CA HIS A 34 -16.44 -4.86 -5.81
C HIS A 34 -17.86 -5.25 -6.21
N ASP A 35 -18.64 -5.79 -5.29
CA ASP A 35 -19.92 -6.46 -5.62
C ASP A 35 -21.10 -5.92 -4.80
N ALA A 36 -20.86 -5.00 -3.85
CA ALA A 36 -21.89 -4.48 -2.93
C ALA A 36 -21.63 -3.03 -2.48
N ILE A 37 -22.70 -2.37 -2.04
CA ILE A 37 -22.69 -1.01 -1.49
C ILE A 37 -23.19 -1.05 -0.04
N PHE A 38 -22.48 -0.35 0.85
CA PHE A 38 -22.78 -0.25 2.27
C PHE A 38 -23.06 1.20 2.65
N ASN A 39 -24.13 1.45 3.38
CA ASN A 39 -24.41 2.78 3.93
C ASN A 39 -23.67 2.93 5.26
N ILE A 40 -22.75 3.89 5.34
CA ILE A 40 -21.98 4.22 6.54
C ILE A 40 -22.56 5.47 7.18
N LYS A 41 -22.87 5.42 8.48
CA LYS A 41 -23.35 6.58 9.23
C LYS A 41 -22.21 7.43 9.77
N GLN A 42 -22.46 8.74 9.89
CA GLN A 42 -21.58 9.66 10.59
C GLN A 42 -21.26 9.11 12.00
N GLY A 43 -19.98 9.17 12.37
CA GLY A 43 -19.50 8.71 13.66
C GLY A 43 -19.06 7.24 13.69
N GLU A 44 -19.43 6.42 12.71
CA GLU A 44 -18.95 5.03 12.63
C GLU A 44 -17.42 4.96 12.48
N LEU A 45 -16.81 3.98 13.14
CA LEU A 45 -15.37 3.69 13.04
C LEU A 45 -15.13 2.68 11.92
N LEU A 46 -14.39 3.10 10.91
CA LEU A 46 -13.93 2.27 9.81
C LEU A 46 -12.55 1.70 10.13
N CYS A 47 -12.34 0.45 9.75
CA CYS A 47 -11.08 -0.26 9.87
C CYS A 47 -10.73 -0.92 8.54
N GLY A 48 -9.56 -0.64 8.00
CA GLY A 48 -8.98 -1.34 6.85
C GLY A 48 -7.86 -2.25 7.31
N TYR A 49 -7.87 -3.51 6.88
CA TYR A 49 -6.76 -4.44 7.07
C TYR A 49 -5.96 -4.57 5.78
N GLN A 50 -4.83 -3.87 5.73
CA GLN A 50 -4.01 -3.68 4.53
C GLN A 50 -3.51 -4.96 3.88
N LYS A 51 -3.25 -6.01 4.69
CA LYS A 51 -2.79 -7.29 4.14
C LYS A 51 -3.79 -7.93 3.19
N LEU A 52 -5.10 -7.79 3.44
CA LEU A 52 -6.13 -8.29 2.51
C LEU A 52 -6.24 -7.39 1.28
N VAL A 53 -6.22 -6.06 1.49
CA VAL A 53 -6.37 -5.08 0.40
C VAL A 53 -5.23 -5.19 -0.62
N MET A 54 -3.98 -5.31 -0.15
CA MET A 54 -2.81 -5.40 -1.04
C MET A 54 -2.55 -6.81 -1.59
N ARG A 55 -3.46 -7.76 -1.33
CA ARG A 55 -3.48 -9.12 -1.87
C ARG A 55 -4.81 -9.43 -2.55
N ASP A 56 -5.53 -8.40 -2.97
CA ASP A 56 -6.80 -8.55 -3.68
C ASP A 56 -6.56 -9.20 -5.06
N PRO A 57 -7.10 -10.40 -5.35
CA PRO A 57 -6.94 -11.06 -6.64
C PRO A 57 -7.63 -10.31 -7.81
N LYS A 58 -8.55 -9.38 -7.53
CA LYS A 58 -9.14 -8.51 -8.56
C LYS A 58 -8.18 -7.38 -8.99
N VAL A 59 -7.08 -7.17 -8.26
CA VAL A 59 -6.07 -6.13 -8.52
C VAL A 59 -4.70 -6.74 -8.86
N PHE A 60 -4.28 -7.80 -8.15
CA PHE A 60 -2.97 -8.41 -8.27
C PHE A 60 -3.08 -9.86 -8.76
N ASP A 61 -2.45 -10.17 -9.90
CA ASP A 61 -2.27 -11.55 -10.37
C ASP A 61 -1.36 -12.34 -9.41
N GLU A 62 -1.70 -13.61 -9.13
CA GLU A 62 -1.00 -14.45 -8.14
C GLU A 62 -0.73 -13.69 -6.82
N PRO A 63 -1.77 -13.20 -6.10
CA PRO A 63 -1.60 -12.17 -5.07
C PRO A 63 -0.78 -12.60 -3.86
N GLU A 64 -0.71 -13.90 -3.56
CA GLU A 64 0.08 -14.46 -2.45
C GLU A 64 1.54 -14.74 -2.84
N LYS A 65 1.88 -14.71 -4.13
CA LYS A 65 3.24 -14.95 -4.62
C LYS A 65 4.07 -13.68 -4.49
N PHE A 66 5.29 -13.85 -3.98
CA PHE A 66 6.32 -12.82 -4.04
C PHE A 66 6.90 -12.79 -5.47
N ASP A 67 6.54 -11.75 -6.24
CA ASP A 67 7.10 -11.51 -7.57
C ASP A 67 8.04 -10.28 -7.54
N PRO A 68 9.37 -10.49 -7.60
CA PRO A 68 10.33 -9.40 -7.53
C PRO A 68 10.24 -8.43 -8.72
N ASP A 69 9.69 -8.85 -9.85
CA ASP A 69 9.58 -8.03 -11.06
C ASP A 69 8.26 -7.25 -11.15
N ARG A 70 7.31 -7.50 -10.23
CA ARG A 70 5.91 -7.06 -10.34
C ARG A 70 5.78 -5.59 -10.70
N PHE A 71 6.49 -4.71 -9.99
CA PHE A 71 6.40 -3.26 -10.18
C PHE A 71 7.32 -2.72 -11.28
N MET A 72 8.22 -3.54 -11.82
CA MET A 72 8.91 -3.22 -13.08
C MET A 72 8.01 -3.51 -14.29
N LYS A 73 7.31 -4.65 -14.28
CA LYS A 73 6.42 -5.07 -15.36
C LYS A 73 5.10 -4.30 -15.37
N ARG A 74 4.58 -3.94 -14.19
CA ARG A 74 3.25 -3.34 -13.99
C ARG A 74 3.35 -2.11 -13.06
N PRO A 75 4.01 -1.02 -13.47
CA PRO A 75 4.24 0.15 -12.63
C PRO A 75 2.94 0.84 -12.17
N GLU A 76 1.84 0.68 -12.89
CA GLU A 76 0.52 1.21 -12.51
C GLU A 76 -0.04 0.57 -11.23
N LEU A 77 0.44 -0.61 -10.83
CA LEU A 77 0.08 -1.26 -9.57
C LEU A 77 0.57 -0.48 -8.33
N LEU A 78 1.48 0.48 -8.50
CA LEU A 78 1.89 1.38 -7.41
C LEU A 78 0.73 2.23 -6.88
N ASN A 79 -0.35 2.41 -7.64
CA ASN A 79 -1.58 3.03 -7.15
C ASN A 79 -2.32 2.19 -6.08
N TYR A 80 -2.00 0.90 -5.98
CA TYR A 80 -2.58 -0.06 -5.04
C TYR A 80 -1.62 -0.50 -3.94
N LEU A 81 -0.47 0.17 -3.83
CA LEU A 81 0.51 -0.06 -2.77
C LEU A 81 0.32 1.00 -1.66
N TYR A 82 -0.25 0.58 -0.52
CA TYR A 82 -0.77 1.47 0.52
C TYR A 82 0.02 1.52 1.82
N TRP A 83 1.19 0.88 1.91
CA TRP A 83 1.99 0.75 3.15
C TRP A 83 2.20 2.08 3.91
N SER A 84 2.19 3.20 3.19
CA SER A 84 2.38 4.55 3.71
C SER A 84 1.10 5.25 4.18
N ASN A 85 -0.03 4.55 4.30
CA ASN A 85 -1.36 5.14 4.52
C ASN A 85 -1.84 6.04 3.36
N GLY A 86 -1.49 5.64 2.13
CA GLY A 86 -1.87 6.29 0.88
C GLY A 86 -1.23 5.57 -0.31
N PRO A 87 -1.70 5.78 -1.56
CA PRO A 87 -1.09 5.20 -2.75
C PRO A 87 0.40 5.57 -2.84
N GLN A 88 1.25 4.65 -3.29
CA GLN A 88 2.69 4.91 -3.44
C GLN A 88 2.97 6.06 -4.44
N THR A 89 2.07 6.24 -5.42
CA THR A 89 2.06 7.34 -6.39
C THR A 89 1.63 8.68 -5.80
N GLY A 90 0.96 8.70 -4.64
CA GLY A 90 0.60 9.90 -3.90
C GLY A 90 1.79 10.54 -3.19
N SER A 91 1.65 11.79 -2.75
CA SER A 91 2.67 12.51 -1.98
C SER A 91 2.14 12.90 -0.60
N PRO A 92 2.92 12.73 0.48
CA PRO A 92 2.53 13.22 1.79
C PRO A 92 2.47 14.75 1.79
N SER A 93 1.47 15.30 2.47
CA SER A 93 1.26 16.74 2.62
C SER A 93 0.65 17.07 3.97
N GLU A 94 0.69 18.34 4.35
CA GLU A 94 -0.01 18.88 5.53
C GLU A 94 -1.53 18.65 5.50
N SER A 95 -2.10 18.48 4.32
CA SER A 95 -3.53 18.25 4.10
C SER A 95 -3.94 16.78 4.15
N ASN A 96 -2.99 15.84 4.28
CA ASN A 96 -3.28 14.42 4.34
C ASN A 96 -2.61 13.72 5.53
N LYS A 97 -2.80 12.40 5.64
CA LYS A 97 -2.27 11.56 6.72
C LYS A 97 -1.34 10.47 6.19
N GLN A 98 -0.80 10.65 4.99
CA GLN A 98 0.21 9.74 4.44
C GLN A 98 1.51 9.89 5.24
N CYS A 99 2.29 8.82 5.35
CA CYS A 99 3.57 8.81 6.05
C CYS A 99 4.48 9.93 5.50
N ALA A 100 4.85 10.88 6.36
CA ALA A 100 5.72 12.01 5.99
C ALA A 100 7.09 11.55 5.47
N ALA A 101 7.55 10.36 5.89
CA ALA A 101 8.81 9.77 5.47
C ALA A 101 8.66 8.74 4.33
N LYS A 102 7.56 8.78 3.55
CA LYS A 102 7.27 7.81 2.47
C LYS A 102 8.50 7.48 1.62
N ASP A 103 9.17 8.50 1.08
CA ASP A 103 10.30 8.32 0.19
C ASP A 103 11.58 7.88 0.91
N TYR A 104 11.79 8.36 2.14
CA TYR A 104 12.95 7.98 2.96
C TYR A 104 12.91 6.51 3.38
N VAL A 105 11.74 5.97 3.73
CA VAL A 105 11.60 4.55 4.07
C VAL A 105 11.90 3.68 2.86
N ALA A 106 11.32 3.99 1.69
CA ALA A 106 11.57 3.23 0.47
C ALA A 106 13.05 3.29 0.04
N LEU A 107 13.67 4.48 0.12
CA LEU A 107 15.09 4.67 -0.16
C LEU A 107 15.98 3.85 0.80
N THR A 108 15.73 3.94 2.10
CA THR A 108 16.52 3.23 3.12
C THR A 108 16.41 1.72 2.97
N ALA A 109 15.21 1.20 2.68
CA ALA A 109 15.01 -0.21 2.40
C ALA A 109 15.77 -0.66 1.14
N CYS A 110 15.79 0.17 0.08
CA CYS A 110 16.58 -0.11 -1.12
C CYS A 110 18.08 -0.17 -0.80
N LEU A 111 18.58 0.77 0.02
CA LEU A 111 19.98 0.79 0.45
C LEU A 111 20.36 -0.44 1.27
N PHE A 112 19.46 -0.90 2.16
CA PHE A 112 19.67 -2.12 2.94
C PHE A 112 19.85 -3.35 2.03
N VAL A 113 18.93 -3.52 1.07
CA VAL A 113 19.01 -4.63 0.09
C VAL A 113 20.26 -4.51 -0.77
N ALA A 114 20.56 -3.31 -1.29
CA ALA A 114 21.75 -3.07 -2.09
C ALA A 114 23.04 -3.40 -1.33
N HIS A 115 23.13 -3.01 -0.05
CA HIS A 115 24.27 -3.29 0.80
C HIS A 115 24.44 -4.78 1.08
N MET A 116 23.34 -5.50 1.31
CA MET A 116 23.35 -6.94 1.57
C MET A 116 23.96 -7.74 0.39
N PHE A 117 23.65 -7.38 -0.86
CA PHE A 117 24.14 -8.07 -2.05
C PHE A 117 25.49 -7.55 -2.60
N ARG A 118 26.08 -6.53 -1.96
CA ARG A 118 27.43 -6.03 -2.30
C ARG A 118 28.53 -6.59 -1.40
N ARG A 119 28.16 -7.35 -0.36
CA ARG A 119 29.08 -8.09 0.51
C ARG A 119 29.19 -9.52 0.04
#